data_AF-A0A7C6EET2-F1
#
_entry.id   AF-A0A7C6EET2-F1
#
_cell.length_a   1.000
_cell.length_b   1.000
_cell.length_c   1.000
_cell.angle_alpha   90.00
_cell.angle_beta   90.00
_cell.angle_gamma   90.00
#
_symmetry.space_group_name_H-M   'P 1'
#
loop_
_entity.id
_entity.type
_entity.pdbx_description
1 polymer ?
#
loop_
_entity_poly.entity_id
_entity_poly.type
_entity_poly.pdbx_seq_one_letter_code
_entity_poly.pdbx_strand_id
1 'polypeptide(L)'
;MKQKTKKQLTYWLSVAIIGIALGFGLQFVRAWTEPTQAPPGGNLGAPVNTGTIKQTKHADFCVDLDNNGTDDYCMSGGGGLSGFGECVCRFQTLGDIQFQVWKNCGNGWEQIATMGCGSDSGGKHGTFYFPCSSNVFNINPQLNLMYAGDHSTSACTSAGGEVVTVEGSVKICRFNQSSCPSGWSQYKEWSTTASKTCDGSCADWGGTKVCTTGSHAWGDRAQETCSWNGWGMLPGQCCVAWEQVCDSYYDDYGFSYQVCYDYCTSYEDCLQCQWTGTTTCRATRTQIGCY
;
A
#
# COMPACT_ATOMS: atom_id res chain seq x y z
N MET A 1 -67.11 33.63 -1.41
CA MET A 1 -65.85 33.01 -0.94
C MET A 1 -64.68 33.90 -1.39
N LYS A 2 -63.94 34.49 -0.44
CA LYS A 2 -62.92 35.52 -0.72
C LYS A 2 -61.86 34.98 -1.71
N GLN A 3 -61.46 35.78 -2.70
CA GLN A 3 -60.49 35.39 -3.75
C GLN A 3 -59.18 34.78 -3.19
N LYS A 4 -58.77 35.20 -1.98
CA LYS A 4 -57.58 34.70 -1.29
C LYS A 4 -57.68 33.21 -0.92
N THR A 5 -58.87 32.70 -0.62
CA THR A 5 -59.10 31.30 -0.24
C THR A 5 -59.06 30.36 -1.45
N LYS A 6 -59.45 30.84 -2.65
CA LYS A 6 -59.40 30.03 -3.88
C LYS A 6 -57.96 29.73 -4.31
N LYS A 7 -57.07 30.74 -4.25
CA LYS A 7 -55.65 30.57 -4.62
C LYS A 7 -54.92 29.58 -3.72
N GLN A 8 -55.19 29.63 -2.41
CA GLN A 8 -54.59 28.65 -1.48
C GLN A 8 -55.12 27.25 -1.71
N LEU A 9 -56.42 27.08 -1.98
CA LEU A 9 -56.99 25.76 -2.26
C LEU A 9 -56.38 25.13 -3.53
N THR A 10 -56.22 25.91 -4.61
CA THR A 10 -55.61 25.42 -5.85
C THR A 10 -54.14 25.02 -5.64
N TYR A 11 -53.38 25.81 -4.88
CA TYR A 11 -51.98 25.49 -4.56
C TYR A 11 -51.85 24.14 -3.85
N TRP A 12 -52.64 23.92 -2.80
CA TRP A 12 -52.59 22.66 -2.03
C TRP A 12 -53.06 21.45 -2.86
N LEU A 13 -54.03 21.62 -3.76
CA LEU A 13 -54.45 20.59 -4.71
C LEU A 13 -53.33 20.21 -5.68
N SER A 14 -52.59 21.19 -6.22
CA SER A 14 -51.44 20.92 -7.10
C SER A 14 -50.33 20.14 -6.39
N VAL A 15 -50.02 20.50 -5.13
CA VAL A 15 -49.02 19.79 -4.33
C VAL A 15 -49.45 18.34 -4.06
N ALA A 16 -50.73 18.11 -3.73
CA ALA A 16 -51.25 16.77 -3.49
C ALA A 16 -51.16 15.87 -4.75
N ILE A 17 -51.48 16.40 -5.93
CA ILE A 17 -51.42 15.66 -7.20
C ILE A 17 -49.99 15.21 -7.51
N ILE A 18 -48.99 16.10 -7.32
CA ILE A 18 -47.58 15.75 -7.56
C ILE A 18 -47.11 14.66 -6.59
N GLY A 19 -47.49 14.76 -5.30
CA GLY A 19 -47.16 13.77 -4.29
C GLY A 19 -47.72 12.37 -4.62
N ILE A 20 -48.97 12.29 -5.10
CA ILE A 20 -49.60 11.03 -5.51
C ILE A 20 -48.91 10.44 -6.74
N ALA A 21 -48.62 11.26 -7.76
CA ALA A 21 -47.95 10.81 -8.97
C ALA A 21 -46.55 10.23 -8.68
N LEU A 22 -45.77 10.91 -7.84
CA LEU A 22 -44.46 10.42 -7.40
C LEU A 22 -44.56 9.15 -6.55
N GLY A 23 -45.52 9.12 -5.62
CA GLY A 23 -45.76 7.95 -4.76
C GLY A 23 -46.10 6.69 -5.56
N PHE A 24 -46.96 6.79 -6.57
CA PHE A 24 -47.27 5.68 -7.46
C PHE A 24 -46.09 5.33 -8.39
N GLY A 25 -45.41 6.32 -8.95
CA GLY A 25 -44.24 6.08 -9.83
C GLY A 25 -43.12 5.30 -9.12
N LEU A 26 -42.85 5.62 -7.85
CA LEU A 26 -41.85 4.93 -7.03
C LEU A 26 -42.18 3.45 -6.78
N GLN A 27 -43.47 3.07 -6.77
CA GLN A 27 -43.85 1.66 -6.64
C GLN A 27 -43.56 0.86 -7.92
N PHE A 28 -43.65 1.47 -9.10
CA PHE A 28 -43.31 0.81 -10.36
C PHE A 28 -41.79 0.70 -10.60
N VAL A 29 -41.00 1.67 -10.12
CA VAL A 29 -39.52 1.60 -10.24
C VAL A 29 -38.91 0.52 -9.34
N ARG A 30 -39.52 0.23 -8.19
CA ARG A 30 -39.11 -0.90 -7.31
C ARG A 30 -39.60 -2.26 -7.80
N ALA A 31 -40.50 -2.29 -8.78
CA ALA A 31 -41.09 -3.51 -9.33
C ALA A 31 -40.45 -3.93 -10.66
N TRP A 32 -39.19 -3.56 -10.90
CA TRP A 32 -38.38 -4.34 -11.82
C TRP A 32 -38.08 -5.69 -11.18
N THR A 33 -39.06 -6.58 -11.21
CA THR A 33 -38.85 -8.00 -11.00
C THR A 33 -38.18 -8.51 -12.26
N GLU A 34 -36.98 -9.05 -12.14
CA GLU A 34 -36.29 -9.69 -13.26
C GLU A 34 -37.25 -10.67 -13.96
N PRO A 35 -37.29 -10.70 -15.31
CA PRO A 35 -38.16 -11.60 -16.05
C PRO A 35 -37.93 -13.05 -15.57
N THR A 36 -38.98 -13.71 -15.09
CA THR A 36 -38.91 -15.09 -14.59
C THR A 36 -38.82 -16.13 -15.71
N GLN A 37 -39.06 -15.73 -16.96
CA GLN A 37 -38.82 -16.57 -18.13
C GLN A 37 -37.49 -16.19 -18.77
N ALA A 38 -36.64 -17.21 -18.95
CA ALA A 38 -35.46 -17.12 -19.78
C ALA A 38 -35.86 -16.64 -21.19
N PRO A 39 -35.11 -15.71 -21.81
CA PRO A 39 -35.42 -15.19 -23.14
C PRO A 39 -35.55 -16.34 -24.16
N PRO A 40 -36.57 -16.35 -25.03
CA PRO A 40 -36.68 -17.36 -26.07
C PRO A 40 -35.48 -17.28 -27.03
N GLY A 41 -34.74 -18.38 -27.16
CA GLY A 41 -33.84 -18.62 -28.29
C GLY A 41 -32.39 -18.09 -28.17
N GLY A 42 -31.62 -18.65 -27.24
CA GLY A 42 -30.15 -18.63 -27.35
C GLY A 42 -29.43 -17.42 -26.74
N ASN A 43 -30.08 -16.65 -25.88
CA ASN A 43 -29.36 -15.66 -25.07
C ASN A 43 -28.49 -16.37 -24.02
N LEU A 44 -27.28 -15.85 -23.84
CA LEU A 44 -26.32 -16.26 -22.82
C LEU A 44 -27.04 -16.34 -21.47
N GLY A 45 -27.00 -17.51 -20.83
CA GLY A 45 -27.55 -17.70 -19.49
C GLY A 45 -27.00 -16.62 -18.55
N ALA A 46 -27.81 -16.22 -17.56
CA ALA A 46 -27.53 -15.10 -16.65
C ALA A 46 -26.04 -14.96 -16.29
N PRO A 47 -25.51 -13.72 -16.19
CA PRO A 47 -24.11 -13.47 -15.86
C PRO A 47 -23.66 -14.34 -14.69
N VAL A 48 -22.39 -14.75 -14.73
CA VAL A 48 -21.77 -15.43 -13.60
C VAL A 48 -21.96 -14.53 -12.39
N ASN A 49 -22.70 -14.99 -11.39
CA ASN A 49 -22.97 -14.14 -10.24
C ASN A 49 -21.66 -13.91 -9.46
N THR A 50 -21.47 -12.69 -8.96
CA THR A 50 -20.34 -12.34 -8.06
C THR A 50 -20.76 -12.34 -6.59
N GLY A 51 -22.01 -12.71 -6.31
CA GLY A 51 -22.55 -12.81 -4.97
C GLY A 51 -22.10 -14.08 -4.24
N THR A 52 -22.49 -14.21 -2.98
CA THR A 52 -22.11 -15.34 -2.11
C THR A 52 -22.90 -16.63 -2.38
N ILE A 53 -23.90 -16.59 -3.26
CA ILE A 53 -24.78 -17.73 -3.56
C ILE A 53 -24.20 -18.55 -4.71
N LYS A 54 -24.03 -19.85 -4.47
CA LYS A 54 -23.52 -20.81 -5.48
C LYS A 54 -24.41 -20.82 -6.73
N GLN A 55 -23.79 -20.64 -7.90
CA GLN A 55 -24.44 -20.87 -9.20
C GLN A 55 -23.99 -22.22 -9.77
N THR A 56 -24.92 -22.94 -10.40
CA THR A 56 -24.60 -24.16 -11.17
C THR A 56 -24.86 -23.87 -12.64
N LYS A 57 -23.85 -24.08 -13.49
CA LYS A 57 -23.99 -24.02 -14.95
C LYS A 57 -23.83 -25.43 -15.50
N HIS A 58 -24.72 -25.81 -16.41
CA HIS A 58 -24.71 -27.13 -17.05
C HIS A 58 -23.86 -27.16 -18.32
N ALA A 59 -23.45 -26.00 -18.83
CA ALA A 59 -22.55 -25.86 -19.96
C ALA A 59 -21.14 -25.52 -19.49
N ASP A 60 -20.17 -25.67 -20.40
CA ASP A 60 -18.77 -25.39 -20.16
C ASP A 60 -18.54 -23.91 -19.80
N PHE A 61 -17.59 -23.68 -18.90
CA PHE A 61 -17.12 -22.34 -18.59
C PHE A 61 -15.87 -22.07 -19.40
N CYS A 62 -15.97 -21.22 -20.42
CA CYS A 62 -14.88 -20.92 -21.33
C CYS A 62 -14.36 -19.50 -21.12
N VAL A 63 -13.04 -19.33 -21.23
CA VAL A 63 -12.39 -18.04 -21.37
C VAL A 63 -11.93 -17.91 -22.82
N ASP A 64 -12.51 -16.95 -23.52
CA ASP A 64 -12.05 -16.53 -24.85
C ASP A 64 -10.84 -15.61 -24.67
N LEU A 65 -9.66 -16.08 -25.07
CA LEU A 65 -8.42 -15.31 -24.90
C LEU A 65 -8.14 -14.35 -26.06
N ASP A 66 -8.74 -14.55 -27.24
CA ASP A 66 -8.38 -13.85 -28.46
C ASP A 66 -9.56 -13.16 -29.18
N ASN A 67 -10.78 -13.27 -28.65
CA ASN A 67 -12.04 -12.78 -29.24
C ASN A 67 -12.32 -13.32 -30.65
N ASN A 68 -11.68 -14.43 -31.03
CA ASN A 68 -11.85 -15.01 -32.36
C ASN A 68 -12.82 -16.19 -32.34
N GLY A 69 -13.30 -16.60 -31.16
CA GLY A 69 -14.24 -17.71 -30.98
C GLY A 69 -13.67 -19.08 -31.34
N THR A 70 -12.36 -19.19 -31.50
CA THR A 70 -11.65 -20.45 -31.84
C THR A 70 -10.77 -20.96 -30.71
N ASP A 71 -10.24 -20.06 -29.88
CA ASP A 71 -9.29 -20.38 -28.81
C ASP A 71 -9.94 -20.21 -27.42
N ASP A 72 -11.03 -20.95 -27.22
CA ASP A 72 -11.74 -20.99 -25.95
C ASP A 72 -11.09 -21.99 -24.99
N TYR A 73 -10.61 -21.51 -23.84
CA TYR A 73 -10.18 -22.37 -22.74
C TYR A 73 -11.39 -22.74 -21.88
N CYS A 74 -12.00 -23.88 -22.22
CA CYS A 74 -13.19 -24.39 -21.55
C CYS A 74 -12.86 -25.34 -20.38
N MET A 75 -13.48 -25.11 -19.23
CA MET A 75 -13.63 -26.12 -18.19
C MET A 75 -14.83 -27.00 -18.57
N SER A 76 -14.58 -28.10 -19.27
CA SER A 76 -15.64 -29.01 -19.71
C SER A 76 -15.99 -30.04 -18.66
N GLY A 77 -17.29 -30.14 -18.32
CA GLY A 77 -17.81 -31.03 -17.28
C GLY A 77 -17.86 -32.52 -17.65
N GLY A 78 -17.49 -32.88 -18.88
CA GLY A 78 -17.54 -34.27 -19.34
C GLY A 78 -17.43 -34.38 -20.84
N GLY A 79 -16.22 -34.57 -21.33
CA GLY A 79 -15.95 -34.86 -22.74
C GLY A 79 -14.45 -34.93 -22.94
N GLY A 80 -13.93 -36.13 -23.20
CA GLY A 80 -12.52 -36.34 -23.47
C GLY A 80 -12.07 -35.47 -24.64
N LEU A 81 -11.30 -34.42 -24.34
CA LEU A 81 -10.61 -33.63 -25.35
C LEU A 81 -9.46 -34.49 -25.90
N SER A 82 -9.64 -35.01 -27.12
CA SER A 82 -8.58 -35.67 -27.87
C SER A 82 -7.50 -34.63 -28.21
N GLY A 83 -6.36 -34.68 -27.52
CA GLY A 83 -5.21 -33.81 -27.79
C GLY A 83 -4.42 -33.40 -26.56
N PHE A 84 -4.98 -33.57 -25.37
CA PHE A 84 -4.27 -33.38 -24.10
C PHE A 84 -4.11 -34.74 -23.41
N GLY A 85 -2.96 -34.99 -22.79
CA GLY A 85 -2.74 -36.21 -22.02
C GLY A 85 -3.91 -36.42 -21.05
N GLU A 86 -4.57 -37.57 -21.18
CA GLU A 86 -5.72 -37.91 -20.36
C GLU A 86 -5.25 -38.02 -18.91
N CYS A 87 -5.58 -37.03 -18.09
CA CYS A 87 -5.40 -37.13 -16.66
C CYS A 87 -6.50 -38.04 -16.12
N VAL A 88 -6.25 -39.35 -16.11
CA VAL A 88 -7.16 -40.30 -15.47
C VAL A 88 -6.93 -40.23 -13.97
N CYS A 89 -7.91 -39.73 -13.24
CA CYS A 89 -7.96 -39.92 -11.80
C CYS A 89 -8.18 -41.42 -11.51
N ARG A 90 -7.11 -42.15 -11.21
CA ARG A 90 -7.24 -43.51 -10.68
C ARG A 90 -7.51 -43.44 -9.17
N PHE A 91 -8.72 -43.80 -8.77
CA PHE A 91 -9.06 -43.97 -7.36
C PHE A 91 -8.50 -45.31 -6.88
N GLN A 92 -7.53 -45.28 -5.97
CA GLN A 92 -7.03 -46.49 -5.33
C GLN A 92 -7.25 -46.37 -3.83
N THR A 93 -8.27 -47.07 -3.32
CA THR A 93 -8.49 -47.23 -1.89
C THR A 93 -7.43 -48.17 -1.33
N LEU A 94 -6.36 -47.59 -0.76
CA LEU A 94 -5.31 -48.34 -0.07
C LEU A 94 -5.55 -48.32 1.45
N GLY A 95 -6.42 -49.19 1.95
CA GLY A 95 -6.40 -49.66 3.35
C GLY A 95 -6.61 -48.68 4.50
N ASP A 96 -6.61 -47.37 4.25
CA ASP A 96 -6.99 -46.24 5.09
C ASP A 96 -7.17 -45.06 4.13
N ILE A 97 -8.16 -44.21 4.36
CA ILE A 97 -8.75 -43.30 3.36
C ILE A 97 -7.74 -42.22 2.89
N GLN A 98 -6.94 -42.54 1.87
CA GLN A 98 -6.05 -41.62 1.18
C GLN A 98 -6.46 -41.51 -0.28
N PHE A 99 -6.70 -40.29 -0.73
CA PHE A 99 -7.02 -39.97 -2.12
C PHE A 99 -5.74 -39.56 -2.82
N GLN A 100 -5.37 -40.26 -3.89
CA GLN A 100 -4.18 -39.92 -4.67
C GLN A 100 -4.61 -39.38 -6.04
N VAL A 101 -4.09 -38.21 -6.40
CA VAL A 101 -4.29 -37.63 -7.74
C VAL A 101 -3.03 -37.89 -8.55
N TRP A 102 -3.19 -38.54 -9.71
CA TRP A 102 -2.09 -38.89 -10.60
C TRP A 102 -2.20 -38.12 -11.92
N LYS A 103 -1.08 -37.60 -12.40
CA LYS A 103 -0.91 -37.03 -13.75
C LYS A 103 -0.32 -38.10 -14.65
N ASN A 104 -0.77 -38.18 -15.90
CA ASN A 104 -0.01 -38.88 -16.94
C ASN A 104 0.17 -37.96 -18.15
N CYS A 105 1.42 -37.51 -18.34
CA CYS A 105 1.80 -36.61 -19.43
C CYS A 105 2.48 -37.35 -20.60
N GLY A 106 2.19 -38.64 -20.80
CA GLY A 106 2.79 -39.44 -21.88
C GLY A 106 4.15 -40.06 -21.54
N ASN A 107 4.74 -39.75 -20.38
CA ASN A 107 6.02 -40.32 -19.90
C ASN A 107 5.87 -41.13 -18.60
N GLY A 108 4.65 -41.54 -18.24
CA GLY A 108 4.36 -42.29 -17.02
C GLY A 108 3.45 -41.53 -16.06
N TRP A 109 3.07 -42.22 -14.97
CA TRP A 109 2.20 -41.67 -13.94
C TRP A 109 3.02 -40.97 -12.85
N GLU A 110 2.69 -39.71 -12.54
CA GLU A 110 3.27 -38.92 -11.45
C GLU A 110 2.17 -38.58 -10.43
N GLN A 111 2.39 -38.86 -9.15
CA GLN A 111 1.46 -38.48 -8.09
C GLN A 111 1.61 -36.99 -7.76
N ILE A 112 0.55 -36.20 -7.94
CA ILE A 112 0.57 -34.74 -7.74
C ILE A 112 0.06 -34.34 -6.35
N ALA A 113 -0.84 -35.12 -5.77
CA ALA A 113 -1.41 -34.83 -4.47
C ALA A 113 -1.87 -36.11 -3.73
N THR A 114 -1.75 -36.08 -2.41
CA THR A 114 -2.44 -36.98 -1.49
C THR A 114 -3.38 -36.15 -0.64
N MET A 115 -4.68 -36.39 -0.75
CA MET A 115 -5.70 -35.73 0.07
C MET A 115 -6.23 -36.77 1.06
N GLY A 116 -6.18 -36.49 2.35
CA GLY A 116 -6.96 -37.27 3.32
C GLY A 116 -8.38 -36.73 3.30
N CYS A 117 -9.39 -37.53 2.99
CA CYS A 117 -10.77 -37.10 3.25
C CYS A 117 -11.27 -37.80 4.51
N GLY A 118 -11.88 -37.01 5.39
CA GLY A 118 -12.76 -37.54 6.42
C GLY A 118 -13.86 -38.38 5.77
N SER A 119 -14.22 -39.47 6.44
CA SER A 119 -15.13 -40.51 5.99
C SER A 119 -16.57 -40.02 5.86
N ASP A 120 -16.88 -39.22 4.86
CA ASP A 120 -18.24 -38.80 4.56
C ASP A 120 -18.69 -39.48 3.26
N SER A 121 -19.54 -40.49 3.42
CA SER A 121 -19.98 -41.50 2.44
C SER A 121 -20.94 -40.98 1.35
N GLY A 122 -20.69 -39.80 0.78
CA GLY A 122 -21.58 -39.16 -0.20
C GLY A 122 -20.90 -38.37 -1.32
N GLY A 123 -19.64 -38.66 -1.65
CA GLY A 123 -18.83 -37.85 -2.57
C GLY A 123 -19.31 -37.88 -4.03
N LYS A 124 -19.83 -36.75 -4.52
CA LYS A 124 -19.87 -36.47 -5.96
C LYS A 124 -18.43 -36.24 -6.44
N HIS A 125 -17.98 -37.01 -7.42
CA HIS A 125 -16.65 -36.89 -7.99
C HIS A 125 -16.66 -35.77 -9.04
N GLY A 126 -15.83 -34.73 -8.84
CA GLY A 126 -15.52 -33.74 -9.86
C GLY A 126 -14.19 -34.07 -10.52
N THR A 127 -14.10 -33.95 -11.84
CA THR A 127 -12.84 -34.06 -12.58
C THR A 127 -12.18 -32.69 -12.60
N PHE A 128 -10.94 -32.58 -12.12
CA PHE A 128 -10.11 -31.38 -12.26
C PHE A 128 -9.09 -31.62 -13.37
N TYR A 129 -9.07 -30.75 -14.39
CA TYR A 129 -8.08 -30.79 -15.46
C TYR A 129 -6.89 -29.90 -15.09
N PHE A 130 -5.67 -30.46 -15.16
CA PHE A 130 -4.43 -29.71 -15.03
C PHE A 130 -3.71 -29.68 -16.37
N PRO A 131 -3.28 -28.51 -16.88
CA PRO A 131 -2.50 -28.48 -18.10
C PRO A 131 -1.17 -29.20 -17.91
N CYS A 132 -0.75 -29.94 -18.94
CA CYS A 132 0.55 -30.62 -18.93
C CYS A 132 1.73 -29.63 -18.91
N SER A 133 1.50 -28.37 -19.27
CA SER A 133 2.51 -27.32 -19.45
C SER A 133 2.87 -26.51 -18.20
N SER A 134 2.14 -26.63 -17.08
CA SER A 134 2.53 -25.94 -15.85
C SER A 134 3.24 -26.92 -14.90
N ASN A 135 4.57 -26.83 -14.88
CA ASN A 135 5.30 -27.26 -13.71
C ASN A 135 4.81 -26.41 -12.53
N VAL A 136 4.28 -27.07 -11.50
CA VAL A 136 4.02 -26.51 -10.15
C VAL A 136 2.70 -25.74 -9.99
N PHE A 137 1.58 -26.45 -9.86
CA PHE A 137 0.49 -25.99 -8.97
C PHE A 137 0.78 -26.57 -7.58
N ASN A 138 1.67 -25.91 -6.83
CA ASN A 138 1.96 -26.28 -5.45
C ASN A 138 0.78 -25.81 -4.59
N ILE A 139 -0.18 -26.70 -4.35
CA ILE A 139 -1.33 -26.45 -3.44
C ILE A 139 -0.91 -26.41 -1.97
N ASN A 140 0.40 -26.51 -1.70
CA ASN A 140 1.00 -26.20 -0.42
C ASN A 140 2.14 -25.18 -0.63
N PRO A 141 1.86 -23.92 -1.00
CA PRO A 141 2.83 -22.93 -0.67
C PRO A 141 2.70 -22.80 0.85
N GLN A 142 3.69 -23.29 1.60
CA GLN A 142 4.18 -22.41 2.65
C GLN A 142 4.52 -21.12 1.92
N LEU A 143 3.52 -20.25 1.83
CA LEU A 143 3.58 -18.94 1.24
C LEU A 143 4.71 -18.32 2.04
N ASN A 144 5.90 -18.26 1.41
CA ASN A 144 7.10 -17.68 1.97
C ASN A 144 6.87 -16.16 1.97
N LEU A 145 5.82 -15.78 2.66
CA LEU A 145 5.39 -14.46 2.96
C LEU A 145 6.37 -13.93 3.99
N MET A 146 6.71 -12.68 3.79
CA MET A 146 7.41 -11.91 4.77
C MET A 146 6.45 -11.48 5.87
N TYR A 147 6.97 -10.72 6.84
CA TYR A 147 6.17 -10.09 7.88
C TYR A 147 4.88 -9.47 7.32
N ALA A 148 3.77 -9.65 8.05
CA ALA A 148 2.41 -9.20 7.70
C ALA A 148 1.79 -9.77 6.41
N GLY A 149 2.52 -10.55 5.61
CA GLY A 149 2.01 -11.10 4.35
C GLY A 149 1.99 -10.10 3.19
N ASP A 150 2.62 -8.93 3.33
CA ASP A 150 2.58 -7.86 2.34
C ASP A 150 3.45 -8.18 1.11
N HIS A 151 4.55 -8.90 1.31
CA HIS A 151 5.49 -9.27 0.24
C HIS A 151 5.93 -10.73 0.37
N SER A 152 6.34 -11.33 -0.75
CA SER A 152 6.96 -12.65 -0.76
C SER A 152 8.48 -12.56 -0.68
N THR A 153 9.13 -13.64 -0.26
CA THR A 153 10.60 -13.79 -0.36
C THR A 153 11.13 -13.58 -1.78
N SER A 154 10.36 -13.95 -2.81
CA SER A 154 10.72 -13.68 -4.21
C SER A 154 10.58 -12.21 -4.60
N ALA A 155 9.63 -11.46 -4.01
CA ALA A 155 9.52 -10.03 -4.19
C ALA A 155 10.75 -9.31 -3.60
N CYS A 156 11.23 -9.75 -2.43
CA CYS A 156 12.45 -9.22 -1.80
C CYS A 156 13.68 -9.36 -2.70
N THR A 157 13.95 -10.57 -3.20
CA THR A 157 15.10 -10.80 -4.07
C THR A 157 14.98 -10.09 -5.41
N SER A 158 13.76 -10.02 -5.97
CA SER A 158 13.48 -9.27 -7.21
C SER A 158 13.67 -7.77 -7.04
N ALA A 159 13.40 -7.23 -5.86
CA ALA A 159 13.66 -5.83 -5.50
C ALA A 159 15.15 -5.55 -5.18
N GLY A 160 16.02 -6.56 -5.28
CA GLY A 160 17.45 -6.44 -5.01
C GLY A 160 17.83 -6.54 -3.53
N GLY A 161 16.93 -7.04 -2.67
CA GLY A 161 17.19 -7.28 -1.26
C GLY A 161 17.54 -8.73 -0.93
N GLU A 162 17.91 -8.96 0.32
CA GLU A 162 18.25 -10.26 0.90
C GLU A 162 17.23 -10.63 1.98
N VAL A 163 16.65 -11.82 1.87
CA VAL A 163 15.71 -12.32 2.89
C VAL A 163 16.50 -12.72 4.14
N VAL A 164 16.20 -12.09 5.28
CA VAL A 164 16.81 -12.40 6.58
C VAL A 164 15.74 -12.78 7.59
N THR A 165 16.02 -13.78 8.44
CA THR A 165 15.15 -14.15 9.55
C THR A 165 15.60 -13.41 10.81
N VAL A 166 14.72 -12.59 11.36
CA VAL A 166 14.91 -11.85 12.61
C VAL A 166 13.93 -12.36 13.67
N GLU A 167 14.24 -12.10 14.94
CA GLU A 167 13.33 -12.40 16.07
C GLU A 167 12.82 -13.85 16.09
N GLY A 168 13.68 -14.80 15.69
CA GLY A 168 13.42 -16.24 15.69
C GLY A 168 12.73 -16.77 14.43
N SER A 169 11.69 -16.12 13.94
CA SER A 169 10.89 -16.63 12.81
C SER A 169 10.36 -15.58 11.84
N VAL A 170 10.61 -14.29 12.08
CA VAL A 170 10.11 -13.21 11.24
C VAL A 170 11.03 -13.01 10.04
N LYS A 171 10.52 -13.23 8.83
CA LYS A 171 11.28 -12.96 7.59
C LYS A 171 11.08 -11.50 7.17
N ILE A 172 12.18 -10.76 7.07
CA ILE A 172 12.22 -9.40 6.54
C ILE A 172 13.17 -9.32 5.33
N CYS A 173 13.10 -8.22 4.57
CA CYS A 173 14.00 -7.97 3.45
C CYS A 173 15.04 -6.93 3.84
N ARG A 174 16.32 -7.30 3.80
CA ARG A 174 17.45 -6.41 4.02
C ARG A 174 17.91 -5.82 2.69
N PHE A 175 17.94 -4.50 2.59
CA PHE A 175 18.45 -3.79 1.42
C PHE A 175 19.76 -3.07 1.73
N ASN A 176 20.71 -3.06 0.78
CA ASN A 176 21.99 -2.33 0.86
C ASN A 176 21.84 -0.85 0.45
N GLN A 177 20.94 -0.14 1.11
CA GLN A 177 20.61 1.27 0.86
C GLN A 177 20.07 1.93 2.14
N SER A 178 19.92 3.26 2.12
CA SER A 178 19.49 4.06 3.28
C SER A 178 17.98 4.07 3.53
N SER A 179 17.17 3.62 2.57
CA SER A 179 15.69 3.67 2.62
C SER A 179 15.06 2.48 1.90
N CYS A 180 13.84 2.11 2.29
CA CYS A 180 13.09 1.04 1.63
C CYS A 180 12.71 1.43 0.20
N PRO A 181 12.66 0.48 -0.76
CA PRO A 181 12.12 0.75 -2.10
C PRO A 181 10.66 1.20 -2.06
N SER A 182 10.17 1.77 -3.15
CA SER A 182 8.75 2.14 -3.27
C SER A 182 7.84 0.92 -3.05
N GLY A 183 6.83 1.08 -2.18
CA GLY A 183 5.90 -0.01 -1.81
C GLY A 183 6.38 -0.91 -0.66
N TRP A 184 7.55 -0.62 -0.09
CA TRP A 184 8.10 -1.32 1.08
C TRP A 184 8.12 -0.39 2.28
N SER A 185 7.89 -0.93 3.48
CA SER A 185 7.91 -0.18 4.73
C SER A 185 9.07 -0.62 5.61
N GLN A 186 9.66 0.30 6.40
CA GLN A 186 10.74 -0.07 7.32
C GLN A 186 10.19 -0.98 8.43
N TYR A 187 10.87 -2.10 8.68
CA TYR A 187 10.56 -3.00 9.79
C TYR A 187 11.30 -2.56 11.05
N LYS A 188 10.59 -1.90 11.98
CA LYS A 188 11.14 -1.36 13.25
C LYS A 188 12.41 -0.53 13.00
N GLU A 189 13.45 -0.67 13.83
CA GLU A 189 14.73 0.03 13.68
C GLU A 189 15.83 -0.89 13.13
N TRP A 190 15.47 -1.94 12.38
CA TRP A 190 16.45 -2.83 11.75
C TRP A 190 17.29 -2.09 10.71
N SER A 191 18.56 -1.87 11.02
CA SER A 191 19.50 -1.23 10.11
C SER A 191 20.96 -1.56 10.41
N THR A 192 21.84 -1.20 9.47
CA THR A 192 23.28 -1.04 9.71
C THR A 192 23.61 0.42 9.50
N THR A 193 24.39 1.01 10.40
CA THR A 193 24.81 2.41 10.30
C THR A 193 26.33 2.54 10.27
N ALA A 194 26.82 3.59 9.63
CA ALA A 194 28.20 4.03 9.65
C ALA A 194 28.28 5.39 10.36
N SER A 195 29.38 5.60 11.09
CA SER A 195 29.63 6.87 11.76
C SER A 195 29.65 8.01 10.75
N LYS A 196 29.06 9.13 11.13
CA LYS A 196 29.06 10.35 10.33
C LYS A 196 29.57 11.48 11.20
N THR A 197 30.55 12.20 10.67
CA THR A 197 30.98 13.47 11.25
C THR A 197 30.24 14.59 10.54
N CYS A 198 29.50 15.38 11.30
CA CYS A 198 28.87 16.60 10.81
C CYS A 198 29.63 17.80 11.34
N ASP A 199 29.93 18.74 10.45
CA ASP A 199 30.51 20.04 10.75
C ASP A 199 29.46 21.13 10.59
N GLY A 200 29.22 21.88 11.67
CA GLY A 200 28.49 23.14 11.63
C GLY A 200 29.49 24.28 11.55
N SER A 201 29.46 25.06 10.46
CA SER A 201 30.12 26.36 10.44
C SER A 201 29.21 27.39 11.10
N CYS A 202 29.61 27.88 12.27
CA CYS A 202 29.08 29.11 12.81
C CYS A 202 29.93 30.24 12.20
N ALA A 203 29.42 30.89 11.15
CA ALA A 203 30.17 31.85 10.34
C ALA A 203 30.77 33.00 11.17
N ASP A 204 30.19 33.33 12.32
CA ASP A 204 30.48 34.60 13.00
C ASP A 204 31.47 34.52 14.17
N TRP A 205 31.84 33.32 14.65
CA TRP A 205 32.69 33.19 15.86
C TRP A 205 33.87 32.20 15.73
N GLY A 206 34.23 31.80 14.51
CA GLY A 206 35.49 31.09 14.24
C GLY A 206 35.64 29.69 14.87
N GLY A 207 34.58 29.13 15.45
CA GLY A 207 34.59 27.79 16.05
C GLY A 207 33.80 26.80 15.20
N THR A 208 34.48 25.90 14.48
CA THR A 208 33.84 24.75 13.84
C THR A 208 33.29 23.83 14.93
N LYS A 209 31.96 23.63 14.96
CA LYS A 209 31.34 22.63 15.83
C LYS A 209 31.32 21.31 15.07
N VAL A 210 32.04 20.32 15.59
CA VAL A 210 32.12 18.98 15.01
C VAL A 210 31.43 18.02 15.96
N CYS A 211 30.49 17.22 15.44
CA CYS A 211 29.98 16.06 16.17
C CYS A 211 30.09 14.81 15.29
N THR A 212 30.49 13.71 15.90
CA THR A 212 30.60 12.40 15.25
C THR A 212 29.61 11.45 15.87
N THR A 213 28.74 10.85 15.05
CA THR A 213 27.78 9.83 15.50
C THR A 213 28.48 8.50 15.75
N GLY A 214 27.87 7.65 16.57
CA GLY A 214 28.24 6.24 16.63
C GLY A 214 27.85 5.47 15.35
N SER A 215 27.99 4.15 15.43
CA SER A 215 27.60 3.19 14.40
C SER A 215 27.20 1.87 15.04
N HIS A 216 26.35 1.09 14.37
CA HIS A 216 26.05 -0.28 14.74
C HIS A 216 26.03 -1.22 13.53
N ALA A 217 26.41 -2.47 13.79
CA ALA A 217 26.17 -3.59 12.88
C ALA A 217 24.68 -3.96 12.88
N TRP A 218 24.24 -4.65 11.82
CA TRP A 218 22.86 -5.08 11.59
C TRP A 218 22.10 -5.51 12.86
N GLY A 219 21.10 -4.74 13.26
CA GLY A 219 20.30 -5.00 14.45
C GLY A 219 19.09 -4.08 14.57
N ASP A 220 18.15 -4.42 15.45
CA ASP A 220 17.01 -3.56 15.82
C ASP A 220 17.47 -2.48 16.80
N ARG A 221 18.14 -1.45 16.28
CA ARG A 221 18.68 -0.35 17.08
C ARG A 221 18.41 0.97 16.38
N ALA A 222 17.84 1.92 17.13
CA ALA A 222 17.62 3.26 16.63
C ALA A 222 18.90 3.87 16.05
N GLN A 223 18.75 4.59 14.94
CA GLN A 223 19.85 5.28 14.26
C GLN A 223 20.58 6.24 15.21
N GLU A 224 21.90 6.18 15.24
CA GLU A 224 22.70 7.02 16.12
C GLU A 224 22.58 8.49 15.76
N THR A 225 22.49 9.32 16.79
CA THR A 225 22.45 10.77 16.65
C THR A 225 23.52 11.42 17.52
N CYS A 226 24.05 12.55 17.07
CA CYS A 226 24.80 13.48 17.91
C CYS A 226 24.22 14.86 17.71
N SER A 227 24.15 15.62 18.79
CA SER A 227 23.65 16.99 18.76
C SER A 227 24.67 17.91 19.40
N TRP A 228 24.79 19.10 18.85
CA TRP A 228 25.53 20.18 19.50
C TRP A 228 24.62 21.38 19.65
N ASN A 229 24.72 22.04 20.79
CA ASN A 229 24.08 23.33 21.01
C ASN A 229 25.02 24.39 20.49
N GLY A 230 24.64 25.04 19.39
CA GLY A 230 25.29 26.25 18.92
C GLY A 230 24.66 27.45 19.60
N TRP A 231 25.46 28.22 20.33
CA TRP A 231 25.09 29.59 20.68
C TRP A 231 25.56 30.46 19.51
N GLY A 232 24.65 30.87 18.64
CA GLY A 232 24.93 31.78 17.55
C GLY A 232 23.98 32.96 17.61
N MET A 233 24.52 34.18 17.64
CA MET A 233 23.74 35.37 17.30
C MET A 233 23.63 35.40 15.77
N LEU A 234 22.40 35.53 15.24
CA LEU A 234 22.24 35.78 13.82
C LEU A 234 22.75 37.20 13.52
N PRO A 235 23.64 37.39 12.52
CA PRO A 235 24.02 38.72 12.10
C PRO A 235 22.78 39.40 11.49
N GLY A 236 22.23 40.38 12.21
CA GLY A 236 21.22 41.31 11.69
C GLY A 236 19.75 41.09 12.04
N GLN A 237 19.38 40.13 12.90
CA GLN A 237 17.96 39.92 13.28
C GLN A 237 17.55 40.40 14.69
N CYS A 238 18.47 41.00 15.44
CA CYS A 238 18.24 41.28 16.87
C CYS A 238 17.95 42.74 17.22
N CYS A 239 17.96 43.66 16.26
CA CYS A 239 17.49 45.03 16.49
C CYS A 239 16.13 45.20 15.78
N VAL A 240 15.03 44.89 16.49
CA VAL A 240 13.65 45.11 15.99
C VAL A 240 13.21 46.58 16.05
N ALA A 241 14.06 47.47 16.55
CA ALA A 241 13.90 48.92 16.41
C ALA A 241 15.27 49.54 16.16
N TRP A 242 15.54 49.93 14.91
CA TRP A 242 16.63 50.84 14.60
C TRP A 242 16.14 52.24 14.96
N GLU A 243 16.50 52.75 16.12
CA GLU A 243 16.40 54.18 16.37
C GLU A 243 17.69 54.79 15.82
N GLN A 244 17.58 55.43 14.66
CA GLN A 244 18.72 56.05 13.99
C GLN A 244 19.11 57.31 14.78
N VAL A 245 20.15 57.21 15.59
CA VAL A 245 20.67 58.36 16.35
C VAL A 245 21.65 59.09 15.45
N CYS A 246 21.28 60.31 15.06
CA CYS A 246 22.11 61.19 14.24
C CYS A 246 22.66 62.31 15.11
N ASP A 247 23.96 62.26 15.38
CA ASP A 247 24.65 63.36 16.05
C ASP A 247 25.06 64.42 15.02
N SER A 248 24.85 65.68 15.39
CA SER A 248 25.19 66.82 14.54
C SER A 248 26.53 67.39 15.00
N TYR A 249 27.53 67.30 14.13
CA TYR A 249 28.85 67.90 14.37
C TYR A 249 28.99 69.18 13.57
N TYR A 250 29.61 70.18 14.18
CA TYR A 250 30.06 71.40 13.51
C TYR A 250 31.57 71.30 13.34
N ASP A 251 32.06 71.54 12.12
CA ASP A 251 33.49 71.76 11.93
C ASP A 251 33.90 73.18 12.39
N ASP A 252 35.21 73.40 12.51
CA ASP A 252 35.78 74.68 12.93
C ASP A 252 35.46 75.85 11.95
N TYR A 253 34.86 75.54 10.79
CA TYR A 253 34.42 76.51 9.79
C TYR A 253 32.90 76.77 9.83
N GLY A 254 32.18 76.17 10.76
CA GLY A 254 30.75 76.39 10.99
C GLY A 254 29.82 75.62 10.06
N PHE A 255 30.32 74.62 9.32
CA PHE A 255 29.47 73.72 8.55
C PHE A 255 29.00 72.55 9.41
N SER A 256 27.69 72.34 9.46
CA SER A 256 27.10 71.19 10.15
C SER A 256 27.04 69.98 9.22
N TYR A 257 27.51 68.83 9.68
CA TYR A 257 27.21 67.55 9.06
C TYR A 257 26.65 66.58 10.10
N GLN A 258 25.73 65.72 9.67
CA GLN A 258 25.17 64.67 10.52
C GLN A 258 25.87 63.36 10.24
N VAL A 259 26.27 62.68 11.31
CA VAL A 259 26.68 61.27 11.22
C VAL A 259 25.65 60.46 11.96
N CYS A 260 24.94 59.62 11.21
CA CYS A 260 23.98 58.69 11.77
C CYS A 260 24.67 57.36 12.00
N TYR A 261 24.55 56.86 13.23
CA TYR A 261 25.01 55.52 13.57
C TYR A 261 23.82 54.72 14.06
N ASP A 262 23.85 53.46 13.70
CA ASP A 262 22.84 52.51 14.11
C ASP A 262 23.33 51.79 15.38
N TYR A 263 22.66 52.02 16.52
CA TYR A 263 22.97 51.35 17.79
C TYR A 263 21.74 50.60 18.31
N CYS A 264 21.94 49.37 18.81
CA CYS A 264 20.93 48.68 19.61
C CYS A 264 20.91 49.36 21.00
N THR A 265 19.79 49.98 21.40
CA THR A 265 19.72 50.94 22.52
C THR A 265 19.72 50.31 23.92
N SER A 266 19.61 48.98 24.04
CA SER A 266 19.76 48.31 25.33
C SER A 266 20.57 47.00 25.21
N TYR A 267 21.47 46.80 26.18
CA TYR A 267 22.22 45.55 26.34
C TYR A 267 21.28 44.37 26.66
N GLU A 268 20.12 44.63 27.28
CA GLU A 268 19.14 43.60 27.64
C GLU A 268 18.35 43.09 26.43
N ASP A 269 18.03 43.93 25.44
CA ASP A 269 17.32 43.49 24.22
C ASP A 269 18.22 42.63 23.31
N CYS A 270 19.53 42.87 23.33
CA CYS A 270 20.52 42.07 22.60
C CYS A 270 20.68 40.66 23.20
N LEU A 271 20.47 40.50 24.52
CA LEU A 271 20.55 39.21 25.22
C LEU A 271 19.34 38.30 24.96
N GLN A 272 18.18 38.85 24.56
CA GLN A 272 16.97 38.05 24.31
C GLN A 272 16.96 37.33 22.97
N CYS A 273 17.93 37.60 22.11
CA CYS A 273 18.00 37.12 20.74
C CYS A 273 18.98 35.94 20.58
N GLN A 274 19.03 35.08 21.60
CA GLN A 274 19.81 33.85 21.58
C GLN A 274 18.97 32.76 20.90
N TRP A 275 19.34 32.37 19.68
CA TRP A 275 18.78 31.15 19.09
C TRP A 275 19.46 29.94 19.72
N THR A 276 18.74 29.22 20.57
CA THR A 276 19.11 27.88 21.01
C THR A 276 18.72 26.89 19.92
N GLY A 277 19.51 26.83 18.85
CA GLY A 277 19.35 25.84 17.79
C GLY A 277 20.10 24.56 18.14
N THR A 278 19.37 23.48 18.46
CA THR A 278 19.98 22.15 18.54
C THR A 278 20.11 21.57 17.13
N THR A 279 21.31 21.64 16.56
CA THR A 279 21.57 20.92 15.30
C THR A 279 21.81 19.44 15.62
N THR A 280 21.08 18.56 14.93
CA THR A 280 21.19 17.11 15.10
C THR A 280 21.78 16.47 13.86
N CYS A 281 22.89 15.76 14.03
CA CYS A 281 23.51 14.89 13.03
C CYS A 281 23.03 13.46 13.24
N ARG A 282 22.78 12.73 12.15
CA ARG A 282 22.41 11.30 12.18
C ARG A 282 23.45 10.47 11.44
N ALA A 283 23.71 9.27 11.94
CA ALA A 283 24.62 8.30 11.32
C ALA A 283 24.17 7.96 9.89
N THR A 284 25.08 7.56 9.01
CA THR A 284 24.71 7.16 7.65
C THR A 284 24.14 5.75 7.69
N ARG A 285 22.90 5.54 7.26
CA ARG A 285 22.32 4.20 7.14
C ARG A 285 22.86 3.52 5.87
N THR A 286 23.52 2.37 6.01
CA THR A 286 24.11 1.60 4.90
C THR A 286 23.26 0.39 4.52
N GLN A 287 22.47 -0.12 5.47
CA GLN A 287 21.49 -1.18 5.22
C GLN A 287 20.19 -0.88 5.98
N ILE A 288 19.06 -1.34 5.46
CA ILE A 288 17.74 -1.16 6.07
C ILE A 288 16.90 -2.44 5.97
N GLY A 289 16.18 -2.74 7.05
CA GLY A 289 15.20 -3.82 7.09
C GLY A 289 13.83 -3.32 6.70
N CYS A 290 13.22 -3.96 5.70
CA CYS A 290 11.92 -3.59 5.17
C CYS A 290 11.01 -4.80 5.07
N TYR A 291 9.71 -4.55 5.00
CA TYR A 291 8.69 -5.56 4.72
C TYR A 291 7.71 -5.09 3.68
#